data_AF-A0AB33CDZ6-F1
#
_entry.id   AF-A0AB33CDZ6-F1
#
_cell.length_a   1.000
_cell.length_b   1.000
_cell.length_c   1.000
_cell.angle_alpha   90.00
_cell.angle_beta   90.00
_cell.angle_gamma   90.00
#
_symmetry.space_group_name_H-M   'P 1'
#
loop_
_entity.id
_entity.type
_entity.pdbx_description
1 polymer ?
#
loop_
_entity_poly.entity_id
_entity_poly.type
_entity_poly.pdbx_seq_one_letter_code
_entity_poly.pdbx_strand_id
1 'polypeptide(L)'
;MARSKFKDEVANNAHRFFINKLPELLAFAGCHEDVLLSGRDFSEPKVSSSKKNSAETVIFRVDSARIYLEAVKDTLNSMDEIYKKIIQLCYLSNLRNFEVAERLGYSERTINNYKTKALKLFAVRFIAMQLKNGIDSNHIFDLTKIKIQA
;
A
#
# COMPACT_ATOMS: atom_id res chain seq x y z
N MET A 1 -4.03 10.40 -19.43
CA MET A 1 -3.11 10.42 -18.27
C MET A 1 -1.93 9.50 -18.56
N ALA A 2 -0.71 10.02 -18.62
CA ALA A 2 0.48 9.19 -18.83
C ALA A 2 0.82 8.41 -17.55
N ARG A 3 0.76 7.07 -17.59
CA ARG A 3 1.21 6.22 -16.49
C ARG A 3 2.71 6.40 -16.31
N SER A 4 3.13 6.95 -15.17
CA SER A 4 4.54 6.98 -14.76
C SER A 4 5.06 5.54 -14.72
N LYS A 5 5.95 5.17 -15.64
CA LYS A 5 6.70 3.90 -15.57
C LYS A 5 8.00 4.17 -14.83
N PHE A 6 8.19 3.52 -13.69
CA PHE A 6 9.49 3.53 -13.00
C PHE A 6 10.47 2.67 -13.81
N LYS A 7 11.71 3.15 -13.97
CA LYS A 7 12.79 2.35 -14.58
C LYS A 7 13.17 1.16 -13.70
N ASP A 8 13.02 1.31 -12.38
CA ASP A 8 13.26 0.27 -11.40
C ASP A 8 11.99 -0.60 -11.25
N GLU A 9 12.13 -1.91 -11.51
CA GLU A 9 11.00 -2.83 -11.55
C GLU A 9 10.34 -3.02 -10.18
N VAL A 10 11.12 -3.05 -9.10
CA VAL A 10 10.62 -3.15 -7.73
C VAL A 10 9.81 -1.90 -7.37
N ALA A 11 10.33 -0.71 -7.70
CA ALA A 11 9.59 0.54 -7.53
C ALA A 11 8.29 0.55 -8.36
N ASN A 12 8.33 0.01 -9.58
CA ASN A 12 7.16 -0.09 -10.45
C ASN A 12 6.10 -1.07 -9.91
N ASN A 13 6.52 -2.19 -9.32
CA ASN A 13 5.64 -3.15 -8.66
C ASN A 13 4.94 -2.52 -7.45
N ALA A 14 5.69 -1.83 -6.59
CA ALA A 14 5.11 -1.07 -5.48
C ALA A 14 4.18 0.04 -5.97
N HIS A 15 4.54 0.78 -7.02
CA HIS A 15 3.66 1.77 -7.64
C HIS A 15 2.34 1.14 -8.10
N ARG A 16 2.40 0.01 -8.81
CA ARG A 16 1.22 -0.73 -9.26
C ARG A 16 0.37 -1.25 -8.12
N PHE A 17 0.99 -1.66 -7.01
CA PHE A 17 0.28 -2.03 -5.79
C PHE A 17 -0.53 -0.84 -5.28
N PHE A 18 0.08 0.33 -5.11
CA PHE A 18 -0.62 1.52 -4.60
C PHE A 18 -1.77 2.00 -5.50
N ILE A 19 -1.63 1.96 -6.82
CA ILE A 19 -2.66 2.50 -7.72
C ILE A 19 -3.76 1.49 -8.11
N ASN A 20 -3.52 0.18 -7.93
CA ASN A 20 -4.49 -0.86 -8.32
C ASN A 20 -4.92 -1.72 -7.13
N LYS A 21 -3.96 -2.30 -6.40
CA LYS A 21 -4.26 -3.28 -5.35
C LYS A 21 -4.67 -2.67 -4.01
N LEU A 22 -4.08 -1.54 -3.62
CA LEU A 22 -4.48 -0.87 -2.39
C LEU A 22 -5.96 -0.41 -2.44
N PRO A 23 -6.46 0.22 -3.52
CA PRO A 23 -7.89 0.53 -3.65
C PRO A 23 -8.80 -0.70 -3.59
N GLU A 24 -8.40 -1.83 -4.19
CA GLU A 24 -9.15 -3.09 -4.10
C GLU A 24 -9.25 -3.56 -2.63
N LEU A 25 -8.14 -3.56 -1.89
CA LEU A 25 -8.10 -3.97 -0.48
C LEU A 25 -8.96 -3.05 0.41
N LEU A 26 -8.87 -1.73 0.20
CA LEU A 26 -9.68 -0.73 0.90
C LEU A 26 -11.17 -0.94 0.65
N ALA A 27 -11.57 -1.19 -0.61
CA ALA A 27 -12.94 -1.48 -0.97
C ALA A 27 -13.46 -2.77 -0.31
N PHE A 28 -12.65 -3.84 -0.29
CA PHE A 28 -13.01 -5.08 0.41
C PHE A 28 -13.15 -4.88 1.92
N ALA A 29 -12.30 -4.06 2.53
CA ALA A 29 -12.38 -3.77 3.96
C ALA A 29 -13.50 -2.76 4.33
N GLY A 30 -14.12 -2.12 3.33
CA GLY A 30 -15.10 -1.05 3.54
C GLY A 30 -14.49 0.21 4.16
N CYS A 31 -13.21 0.49 3.85
CA CYS A 31 -12.45 1.61 4.42
C CYS A 31 -11.95 2.55 3.32
N HIS A 32 -11.57 3.77 3.71
CA HIS A 32 -10.90 4.74 2.85
C HIS A 32 -9.42 4.89 3.25
N GLU A 33 -8.64 5.55 2.41
CA GLU A 33 -7.19 5.78 2.60
C GLU A 33 -6.87 6.51 3.89
N ASP A 34 -7.83 7.28 4.43
CA ASP A 34 -7.71 8.01 5.69
C ASP A 34 -7.43 7.10 6.90
N VAL A 35 -7.91 5.85 6.86
CA VAL A 35 -7.63 4.86 7.91
C VAL A 35 -6.14 4.56 8.00
N LEU A 36 -5.42 4.53 6.88
CA LEU A 36 -3.97 4.31 6.84
C LEU A 36 -3.17 5.52 7.35
N LEU A 37 -3.79 6.69 7.38
CA LEU A 37 -3.22 7.93 7.93
C LEU A 37 -3.59 8.14 9.39
N SER A 38 -4.65 7.49 9.86
CA SER A 38 -5.18 7.63 11.22
C SER A 38 -4.62 6.56 12.17
N GLY A 39 -4.63 6.86 13.47
CA GLY A 39 -4.35 5.87 14.51
C GLY A 39 -5.50 4.89 14.75
N ARG A 40 -6.57 4.91 13.93
CA ARG A 40 -7.72 4.03 14.12
C ARG A 40 -7.40 2.61 13.66
N ASP A 41 -7.91 1.64 14.40
CA ASP A 41 -7.86 0.24 14.04
C ASP A 41 -9.00 -0.08 13.06
N PHE A 42 -8.81 -1.07 12.18
CA PHE A 42 -9.87 -1.52 11.28
C PHE A 42 -10.99 -2.18 12.10
N SER A 43 -11.99 -1.39 12.50
CA SER A 43 -13.11 -1.84 13.33
C SER A 43 -13.94 -2.91 12.60
N GLU A 44 -14.49 -3.89 13.33
CA GLU A 44 -15.32 -4.95 12.77
C GLU A 44 -16.50 -4.42 11.93
N PRO A 45 -16.83 -5.08 10.79
CA PRO A 45 -17.91 -4.60 9.94
C PRO A 45 -19.23 -4.90 10.64
N LYS A 46 -20.19 -3.96 10.59
CA LYS A 46 -21.58 -4.27 10.92
C LYS A 46 -22.17 -5.16 9.82
N VAL A 47 -22.16 -6.47 10.01
CA VAL A 47 -22.68 -7.43 9.04
C VAL A 47 -24.21 -7.54 9.19
N SER A 48 -24.98 -7.21 8.16
CA SER A 48 -26.39 -7.65 8.06
C SER A 48 -26.41 -9.09 7.56
N SER A 49 -26.89 -10.01 8.40
CA SER A 49 -26.94 -11.44 8.14
C SER A 49 -27.90 -11.78 6.99
N SER A 50 -27.35 -12.15 5.82
CA SER A 50 -28.13 -12.83 4.77
C SER A 50 -27.22 -13.74 3.92
N LYS A 51 -27.54 -15.04 3.95
CA LYS A 51 -26.94 -16.22 3.26
C LYS A 51 -25.56 -16.70 3.72
N LYS A 52 -25.57 -17.83 4.46
CA LYS A 52 -24.44 -18.49 5.15
C LYS A 52 -23.18 -18.74 4.30
N ASN A 53 -23.28 -19.26 3.08
CA ASN A 53 -22.07 -19.65 2.32
C ASN A 53 -21.37 -18.47 1.61
N SER A 54 -22.15 -17.49 1.15
CA SER A 54 -21.60 -16.25 0.57
C SER A 54 -21.08 -15.31 1.65
N ALA A 55 -21.72 -15.27 2.81
CA ALA A 55 -21.30 -14.45 3.93
C ALA A 55 -19.94 -14.90 4.49
N GLU A 56 -19.72 -16.21 4.70
CA GLU A 56 -18.41 -16.73 5.17
C GLU A 56 -17.27 -16.42 4.19
N THR A 57 -17.51 -16.58 2.88
CA THR A 57 -16.53 -16.24 1.85
C THR A 57 -16.25 -14.73 1.81
N VAL A 58 -17.27 -13.90 2.01
CA VAL A 58 -17.12 -12.43 2.06
C VAL A 58 -16.37 -12.02 3.32
N ILE A 59 -16.73 -12.57 4.49
CA ILE A 59 -16.06 -12.31 5.77
C ILE A 59 -14.58 -12.68 5.68
N PHE A 60 -14.25 -13.86 5.15
CA PHE A 60 -12.85 -14.27 4.96
C PHE A 60 -12.06 -13.30 4.06
N ARG A 61 -12.69 -12.77 2.99
CA ARG A 61 -12.06 -11.77 2.11
C ARG A 61 -11.87 -10.43 2.81
N VAL A 62 -12.83 -10.00 3.61
CA VAL A 62 -12.77 -8.76 4.41
C VAL A 62 -11.66 -8.86 5.46
N ASP A 63 -11.59 -9.97 6.20
CA ASP A 63 -10.58 -10.20 7.23
C ASP A 63 -9.18 -10.29 6.62
N SER A 64 -9.04 -11.02 5.51
CA SER A 64 -7.77 -11.07 4.77
C SER A 64 -7.35 -9.67 4.31
N ALA A 65 -8.27 -8.89 3.72
CA ALA A 65 -7.97 -7.54 3.26
C ALA A 65 -7.49 -6.64 4.40
N ARG A 66 -8.07 -6.76 5.60
CA ARG A 66 -7.65 -6.00 6.79
C ARG A 66 -6.26 -6.36 7.26
N ILE A 67 -5.91 -7.65 7.28
CA ILE A 67 -4.54 -8.07 7.64
C ILE A 67 -3.52 -7.48 6.65
N TYR A 68 -3.82 -7.46 5.35
CA TYR A 68 -2.97 -6.78 4.38
C TYR A 68 -2.89 -5.27 4.60
N LEU A 69 -4.00 -4.61 4.95
CA LEU A 69 -4.01 -3.17 5.22
C LEU A 69 -3.26 -2.82 6.51
N GLU A 70 -3.33 -3.66 7.55
CA GLU A 70 -2.47 -3.51 8.74
C GLU A 70 -1.00 -3.68 8.36
N ALA A 71 -0.66 -4.65 7.51
CA ALA A 71 0.70 -4.77 7.01
C ALA A 71 1.16 -3.53 6.21
N VAL A 72 0.26 -2.87 5.46
CA VAL A 72 0.55 -1.57 4.80
C VAL A 72 0.83 -0.50 5.85
N LYS A 73 -0.01 -0.38 6.87
CA LYS A 73 0.11 0.61 7.95
C LYS A 73 1.41 0.43 8.74
N ASP A 74 1.72 -0.79 9.14
CA ASP A 74 2.96 -1.16 9.82
C ASP A 74 4.20 -0.89 8.96
N THR A 75 4.10 -1.18 7.66
CA THR A 75 5.18 -0.88 6.72
C THR A 75 5.48 0.60 6.68
N LEU A 76 4.43 1.43 6.50
CA LEU A 76 4.57 2.89 6.49
C LEU A 76 5.15 3.41 7.80
N ASN A 77 4.72 2.88 8.95
CA ASN A 77 5.22 3.26 10.27
C ASN A 77 6.66 2.80 10.54
N SER A 78 7.13 1.76 9.86
CA SER A 78 8.52 1.29 9.99
C SER A 78 9.54 2.10 9.16
N MET A 79 9.07 2.91 8.21
CA MET A 79 9.91 3.68 7.29
C MET A 79 10.33 5.02 7.90
N ASP A 80 11.49 5.55 7.48
CA ASP A 80 11.90 6.89 7.85
C ASP A 80 10.84 7.92 7.40
N GLU A 81 10.61 8.93 8.26
CA GLU A 81 9.53 9.90 8.10
C GLU A 81 9.46 10.54 6.72
N ILE A 82 10.61 10.86 6.11
CA ILE A 82 10.64 11.46 4.77
C ILE A 82 10.05 10.54 3.70
N TYR A 83 10.36 9.24 3.73
CA TYR A 83 9.87 8.28 2.74
C TYR A 83 8.40 7.93 2.97
N LYS A 84 8.01 7.78 4.24
CA LYS A 84 6.61 7.63 4.64
C LYS A 84 5.77 8.79 4.11
N LYS A 85 6.21 10.02 4.37
CA LYS A 85 5.50 11.24 3.96
C LYS A 85 5.39 11.37 2.44
N ILE A 86 6.42 10.97 1.69
CA ILE A 86 6.37 10.95 0.22
C ILE A 86 5.33 9.96 -0.29
N ILE A 87 5.24 8.75 0.29
CA ILE A 87 4.20 7.78 -0.10
C ILE A 87 2.82 8.34 0.22
N GLN A 88 2.62 8.85 1.44
CA GLN A 88 1.34 9.42 1.87
C GLN A 88 0.88 10.53 0.92
N LEU A 89 1.74 11.51 0.63
CA LEU A 89 1.38 12.63 -0.24
C LEU A 89 1.12 12.19 -1.69
N CYS A 90 1.96 11.30 -2.24
CA CYS A 90 1.83 10.88 -3.64
C CYS A 90 0.66 9.93 -3.90
N TYR A 91 0.34 9.04 -2.95
CA TYR A 91 -0.57 7.92 -3.18
C TYR A 91 -1.84 7.96 -2.35
N LEU A 92 -1.79 8.53 -1.15
CA LEU A 92 -2.96 8.63 -0.27
C LEU A 92 -3.62 10.01 -0.37
N SER A 93 -2.85 11.05 -0.68
CA SER A 93 -3.35 12.40 -0.97
C SER A 93 -3.38 12.76 -2.46
N ASN A 94 -2.98 11.84 -3.34
CA ASN A 94 -2.98 12.00 -4.81
C ASN A 94 -2.26 13.26 -5.34
N LEU A 95 -1.25 13.76 -4.62
CA LEU A 95 -0.46 14.90 -5.07
C LEU A 95 0.55 14.49 -6.16
N ARG A 96 0.73 15.36 -7.13
CA ARG A 96 1.76 15.25 -8.17
C ARG A 96 3.13 15.59 -7.57
N ASN A 97 4.19 15.08 -8.20
CA ASN A 97 5.54 15.22 -7.65
C ASN A 97 5.97 16.68 -7.48
N PHE A 98 5.55 17.59 -8.35
CA PHE A 98 5.82 19.02 -8.20
C PHE A 98 5.08 19.65 -7.00
N GLU A 99 3.84 19.24 -6.72
CA GLU A 99 3.06 19.71 -5.56
C GLU A 99 3.69 19.22 -4.26
N VAL A 100 4.20 17.99 -4.26
CA VAL A 100 4.98 17.44 -3.15
C VAL A 100 6.31 18.18 -2.98
N ALA A 101 6.97 18.55 -4.08
CA ALA A 101 8.23 19.28 -4.06
C ALA A 101 8.07 20.66 -3.42
N GLU A 102 7.04 21.40 -3.83
CA GLU A 102 6.66 22.69 -3.23
C GLU A 102 6.35 22.53 -1.74
N ARG A 103 5.52 21.55 -1.38
CA ARG A 103 5.09 21.34 0.01
C ARG A 103 6.21 20.93 0.97
N LEU A 104 7.24 20.24 0.47
CA LEU A 104 8.36 19.77 1.26
C LEU A 104 9.62 20.64 1.10
N GLY A 105 9.59 21.69 0.29
CA GLY A 105 10.74 22.58 0.06
C GLY A 105 11.90 21.91 -0.68
N TYR A 106 11.61 20.96 -1.57
CA TYR A 106 12.61 20.25 -2.37
C TYR A 106 12.45 20.53 -3.87
N SER A 107 13.47 20.18 -4.66
CA SER A 107 13.32 20.13 -6.12
C SER A 107 12.47 18.92 -6.55
N GLU A 108 11.77 19.03 -7.67
CA GLU A 108 11.00 17.90 -8.22
C GLU A 108 11.89 16.70 -8.54
N ARG A 109 13.14 16.94 -9.00
CA ARG A 109 14.13 15.88 -9.21
C ARG A 109 14.44 15.13 -7.90
N THR A 110 14.59 15.85 -6.79
CA THR A 110 14.80 15.25 -5.47
C THR A 110 13.60 14.40 -5.07
N ILE A 111 12.37 14.89 -5.26
CA ILE A 111 11.15 14.13 -4.98
C ILE A 111 11.06 12.87 -5.84
N ASN A 112 11.38 12.94 -7.14
CA ASN A 112 11.41 11.77 -8.02
C ASN A 112 12.37 10.67 -7.50
N ASN A 113 13.57 11.08 -7.07
CA ASN A 113 14.56 10.16 -6.51
C ASN A 113 14.08 9.55 -5.19
N TYR A 114 13.58 10.38 -4.27
CA TYR A 114 13.06 9.90 -2.99
C TYR A 114 11.82 9.02 -3.14
N LYS A 115 10.92 9.33 -4.07
CA LYS A 115 9.75 8.48 -4.38
C LYS A 115 10.18 7.11 -4.85
N THR A 116 11.15 7.03 -5.75
CA THR A 116 11.71 5.76 -6.21
C THR A 116 12.30 4.97 -5.04
N LYS A 117 13.10 5.62 -4.18
CA LYS A 117 13.68 4.97 -2.99
C LYS A 117 12.61 4.52 -1.99
N ALA A 118 11.61 5.36 -1.72
CA ALA A 118 10.51 5.06 -0.81
C ALA A 118 9.74 3.81 -1.27
N LEU A 119 9.43 3.71 -2.56
CA LEU A 119 8.73 2.54 -3.14
C LEU A 119 9.54 1.24 -2.99
N LYS A 120 10.85 1.30 -3.19
CA LYS A 120 11.73 0.13 -2.99
C LYS A 120 11.80 -0.30 -1.52
N LEU A 121 11.95 0.67 -0.62
CA LEU A 121 11.95 0.41 0.82
C LEU A 121 10.62 -0.17 1.28
N PHE A 122 9.50 0.36 0.77
CA PHE A 122 8.18 -0.18 1.02
C PHE A 122 8.07 -1.63 0.56
N ALA A 123 8.48 -1.94 -0.68
CA ALA A 123 8.38 -3.29 -1.24
C ALA A 123 9.07 -4.35 -0.36
N VAL A 124 10.28 -4.06 0.12
CA VAL A 124 11.04 -4.98 0.99
C VAL A 124 10.39 -5.11 2.36
N ARG A 125 10.05 -3.99 3.00
CA ARG A 125 9.48 -3.98 4.35
C ARG A 125 8.07 -4.58 4.39
N PHE A 126 7.30 -4.41 3.32
CA PHE A 126 5.95 -4.94 3.21
C PHE A 126 5.91 -6.47 3.22
N ILE A 127 6.92 -7.14 2.66
CA ILE A 127 7.04 -8.59 2.78
C ILE A 127 7.21 -9.00 4.25
N ALA A 128 8.10 -8.34 4.97
CA ALA A 128 8.35 -8.62 6.38
C ALA A 128 7.12 -8.35 7.26
N MET A 129 6.38 -7.26 7.01
CA MET A 129 5.18 -6.92 7.78
C MET A 129 4.00 -7.85 7.48
N GLN A 130 3.87 -8.34 6.24
CA GLN A 130 2.85 -9.35 5.92
C GLN A 130 3.08 -10.64 6.73
N LEU A 131 4.32 -11.14 6.77
CA LEU A 131 4.68 -12.33 7.54
C LEU A 131 4.48 -12.10 9.05
N LYS A 132 4.89 -10.94 9.56
CA LYS A 132 4.69 -10.56 10.96
C LYS A 132 3.21 -10.54 11.34
N ASN A 133 2.34 -10.12 10.43
CA ASN A 133 0.90 -10.02 10.64
C ASN A 133 0.16 -11.35 10.36
N GLY A 134 0.91 -12.45 10.19
CA GLY A 134 0.36 -13.80 10.10
C GLY A 134 -0.05 -14.25 8.70
N ILE A 135 0.32 -13.51 7.65
CA ILE A 135 0.05 -13.94 6.27
C ILE A 135 1.03 -15.06 5.90
N ASP A 136 0.49 -16.18 5.41
CA ASP A 136 1.28 -17.32 4.95
C ASP A 136 2.23 -16.90 3.81
N SER A 137 3.44 -17.45 3.80
CA SER A 137 4.48 -17.13 2.82
C SER A 137 4.07 -17.44 1.36
N ASN A 138 3.11 -18.34 1.15
CA ASN A 138 2.55 -18.62 -0.18
C ASN A 138 1.50 -17.59 -0.63
N HIS A 139 1.05 -16.73 0.27
CA HIS A 139 -0.01 -15.75 0.04
C HIS A 139 0.44 -14.29 0.16
N ILE A 140 1.74 -14.03 0.34
CA ILE A 140 2.27 -12.66 0.38
C ILE A 140 2.23 -11.99 -1.00
N PHE A 141 2.02 -10.68 -0.98
CA PHE A 141 2.38 -9.81 -2.10
C PHE A 141 3.89 -9.59 -2.09
N ASP A 142 4.62 -10.40 -2.86
CA ASP A 142 6.05 -10.18 -3.10
C ASP A 142 6.25 -9.13 -4.19
N LEU A 143 6.42 -7.89 -3.74
CA LEU A 143 6.64 -6.73 -4.62
C LEU A 143 8.08 -6.64 -5.15
N THR A 144 8.98 -7.48 -4.64
CA THR A 144 10.41 -7.49 -4.99
C THR A 144 10.75 -8.43 -6.13
N LYS A 145 9.82 -9.32 -6.51
CA LYS A 145 9.98 -10.21 -7.67
C LYS A 145 10.17 -9.41 -8.96
N ILE A 146 11.31 -9.66 -9.60
CA ILE A 146 11.67 -9.15 -10.93
C ILE A 146 11.30 -10.27 -11.91
N LYS A 147 10.50 -9.98 -12.94
CA LYS A 147 10.27 -10.96 -14.00
C LYS A 147 11.55 -11.08 -14.82
N ILE A 148 12.26 -12.18 -14.67
CA ILE A 148 13.33 -12.55 -15.60
C ILE A 148 12.65 -12.85 -16.94
N GLN A 149 12.89 -12.03 -17.96
CA GLN A 149 12.56 -12.39 -19.33
C GLN A 149 13.48 -13.56 -19.69
N ALA A 150 12.87 -14.74 -19.86
CA ALA A 150 13.50 -15.88 -20.51
C ALA A 150 13.52 -15.67 -22.03
#